data_AF-A0A7J5ED70-F1
#
_entry.id   AF-A0A7J5ED70-F1
#
_cell.length_a   1.000
_cell.length_b   1.000
_cell.length_c   1.000
_cell.angle_alpha   90.00
_cell.angle_beta   90.00
_cell.angle_gamma   90.00
#
_symmetry.space_group_name_H-M   'P 1'
#
loop_
_entity.id
_entity.type
_entity.pdbx_description
1 polymer ?
#
loop_
_entity_poly.entity_id
_entity_poly.type
_entity_poly.pdbx_seq_one_letter_code
_entity_poly.pdbx_strand_id
1 'polypeptide(L)'
;MYKNEIEMYPDIISWLSTDLNQKFGKKAKNIQVLDTHDSDLSNFIMKLNYQKFFPEFTTFQIRQDITGFIEYSDRVELVFVECKNTTLSLINLSQLIGYSSIALPIYAILLSPQGMGTTLSKLLQTYNRKDVLEFKPNRRIQVIKWDYKKQDIDHMNSVL
;
A
#
# COMPACT_ATOMS: atom_id res chain seq x y z
N MET A 1 -5.61 -12.31 16.97
CA MET A 1 -4.40 -12.09 16.16
C MET A 1 -4.54 -12.96 14.93
N TYR A 2 -4.23 -12.43 13.75
CA TYR A 2 -4.31 -13.19 12.51
C TYR A 2 -3.29 -14.34 12.51
N LYS A 3 -3.66 -15.49 11.95
CA LYS A 3 -2.78 -16.66 11.85
C LYS A 3 -1.79 -16.53 10.71
N ASN A 4 -2.20 -15.90 9.61
CA ASN A 4 -1.41 -15.66 8.40
C ASN A 4 -1.77 -14.29 7.81
N GLU A 5 -1.05 -13.87 6.76
CA GLU A 5 -1.23 -12.58 6.10
C GLU A 5 -2.59 -12.46 5.41
N ILE A 6 -3.06 -13.52 4.74
CA ILE A 6 -4.33 -13.51 3.98
C ILE A 6 -5.53 -13.21 4.89
N GLU A 7 -5.51 -13.70 6.13
CA GLU A 7 -6.55 -13.38 7.13
C GLU A 7 -6.64 -11.88 7.46
N MET A 8 -5.59 -11.10 7.18
CA MET A 8 -5.59 -9.64 7.37
C MET A 8 -6.37 -8.92 6.26
N TYR A 9 -6.39 -9.46 5.04
CA TYR A 9 -6.77 -8.70 3.86
C TYR A 9 -8.19 -8.14 3.91
N PRO A 10 -9.23 -8.89 4.35
CA PRO A 10 -10.59 -8.35 4.42
C PRO A 10 -10.70 -7.09 5.29
N ASP A 11 -10.03 -7.08 6.44
CA ASP A 11 -10.04 -5.96 7.38
C ASP A 11 -9.32 -4.74 6.79
N ILE A 12 -8.16 -4.97 6.16
CA ILE A 12 -7.37 -3.92 5.51
C ILE A 12 -8.07 -3.35 4.28
N ILE A 13 -8.75 -4.19 3.49
CA ILE A 13 -9.55 -3.74 2.33
C ILE A 13 -10.69 -2.83 2.80
N SER A 14 -11.42 -3.24 3.84
CA SER A 14 -12.52 -2.46 4.42
C SER A 14 -12.02 -1.11 4.96
N TRP A 15 -10.93 -1.14 5.72
CA TRP A 15 -10.31 0.06 6.26
C TRP A 15 -9.81 1.01 5.16
N LEU A 16 -9.04 0.49 4.19
CA LEU A 16 -8.48 1.30 3.10
C LEU A 16 -9.60 1.85 2.22
N SER A 17 -10.66 1.09 1.95
CA SER A 17 -11.82 1.59 1.20
C SER A 17 -12.44 2.80 1.90
N THR A 18 -12.58 2.74 3.22
CA THR A 18 -13.10 3.85 4.03
C THR A 18 -12.18 5.07 3.97
N ASP A 19 -10.89 4.88 4.19
CA ASP A 19 -9.87 5.94 4.16
C ASP A 19 -9.79 6.63 2.79
N LEU A 20 -9.77 5.85 1.70
CA LEU A 20 -9.72 6.39 0.34
C LEU A 20 -11.00 7.15 -0.01
N ASN A 21 -12.17 6.65 0.39
CA ASN A 21 -13.44 7.37 0.17
C ASN A 21 -13.47 8.70 0.92
N GLN A 22 -12.97 8.74 2.16
CA GLN A 22 -12.88 9.99 2.93
C GLN A 22 -11.91 11.00 2.27
N LYS A 23 -10.74 10.54 1.81
CA LYS A 23 -9.70 11.40 1.22
C LYS A 23 -10.02 11.86 -0.20
N PHE A 24 -10.56 10.97 -1.03
CA PHE A 24 -10.65 11.16 -2.48
C PHE A 24 -12.07 11.10 -3.03
N GLY A 25 -13.03 10.56 -2.28
CA GLY A 25 -14.40 10.26 -2.76
C GLY A 25 -15.19 11.47 -3.26
N LYS A 26 -14.87 12.69 -2.81
CA LYS A 26 -15.52 13.92 -3.33
C LYS A 26 -15.18 14.21 -4.80
N LYS A 27 -14.03 13.74 -5.29
CA LYS A 27 -13.52 14.02 -6.64
C LYS A 27 -13.45 12.77 -7.51
N ALA A 28 -13.30 11.60 -6.89
CA ALA A 28 -13.25 10.34 -7.61
C ALA A 28 -14.63 9.99 -8.19
N LYS A 29 -14.64 9.39 -9.38
CA LYS A 29 -15.82 8.76 -9.97
C LYS A 29 -16.11 7.41 -9.32
N ASN A 30 -15.05 6.67 -9.02
CA ASN A 30 -15.14 5.34 -8.44
C ASN A 30 -13.88 5.06 -7.61
N ILE A 31 -14.03 4.31 -6.53
CA ILE A 31 -12.92 3.85 -5.68
C ILE A 31 -13.12 2.36 -5.43
N GLN A 32 -12.14 1.56 -5.80
CA GLN A 32 -12.14 0.12 -5.59
C GLN A 32 -10.88 -0.27 -4.81
N VAL A 33 -11.03 -1.12 -3.82
CA VAL A 33 -9.90 -1.73 -3.12
C VAL A 33 -10.03 -3.24 -3.28
N LEU A 34 -9.01 -3.85 -3.85
CA LEU A 34 -9.02 -5.25 -4.24
C LEU A 34 -7.90 -6.01 -3.55
N ASP A 35 -8.20 -7.25 -3.18
CA ASP A 35 -7.18 -8.26 -2.95
C ASP A 35 -6.48 -8.54 -4.28
N THR A 36 -5.16 -8.35 -4.32
CA THR A 36 -4.32 -8.51 -5.52
C THR A 36 -3.15 -9.46 -5.33
N HIS A 37 -3.10 -10.22 -4.23
CA HIS A 37 -1.93 -11.04 -3.87
C HIS A 37 -1.61 -12.16 -4.88
N ASP A 38 -2.62 -12.66 -5.60
CA ASP A 38 -2.54 -13.87 -6.41
C ASP A 38 -2.19 -13.63 -7.88
N SER A 39 -2.10 -12.36 -8.31
CA SER A 39 -1.94 -12.02 -9.73
C SER A 39 -1.18 -10.71 -9.93
N ASP A 40 -0.58 -10.56 -11.11
CA ASP A 40 0.17 -9.37 -11.45
C ASP A 40 -0.78 -8.17 -11.64
N LEU A 41 -0.35 -6.97 -11.22
CA LEU A 41 -1.09 -5.72 -11.37
C LEU A 41 -1.58 -5.48 -12.81
N SER A 42 -0.79 -5.87 -13.80
CA SER A 42 -1.15 -5.79 -15.23
C SER A 42 -2.49 -6.48 -15.54
N ASN A 43 -2.78 -7.62 -14.89
CA ASN A 43 -4.02 -8.38 -15.07
C ASN A 43 -5.22 -7.63 -14.48
N PHE A 44 -5.06 -6.98 -13.33
CA PHE A 44 -6.11 -6.17 -12.73
C PHE A 44 -6.41 -4.92 -13.57
N ILE A 45 -5.37 -4.26 -14.11
CA ILE A 45 -5.53 -3.12 -15.04
C ILE A 45 -6.33 -3.55 -16.27
N MET A 46 -6.07 -4.73 -16.83
CA MET A 46 -6.84 -5.27 -17.96
C MET A 46 -8.28 -5.58 -17.57
N LYS A 47 -8.48 -6.29 -16.46
CA LYS A 47 -9.80 -6.71 -15.96
C LYS A 47 -10.72 -5.52 -15.68
N LEU A 48 -10.16 -4.41 -15.18
CA LEU A 48 -10.89 -3.18 -14.88
C LEU A 48 -11.00 -2.21 -16.08
N ASN A 49 -10.43 -2.57 -17.23
CA ASN A 49 -10.41 -1.73 -18.44
C ASN A 49 -9.69 -0.37 -18.26
N TYR A 50 -8.58 -0.37 -17.52
CA TYR A 50 -7.80 0.84 -17.19
C TYR A 50 -6.51 1.00 -18.02
N GLN A 51 -6.26 0.15 -19.02
CA GLN A 51 -5.04 0.16 -19.85
C GLN A 51 -4.73 1.55 -20.43
N LYS A 52 -5.76 2.29 -20.84
CA LYS A 52 -5.61 3.65 -21.41
C LYS A 52 -4.96 4.65 -20.45
N PHE A 53 -5.02 4.40 -19.13
CA PHE A 53 -4.44 5.25 -18.09
C PHE A 53 -3.03 4.81 -17.68
N PHE A 54 -2.62 3.60 -18.06
CA PHE A 54 -1.33 3.00 -17.70
C PHE A 54 -0.66 2.47 -18.98
N PRO A 55 -0.03 3.31 -19.81
CA PRO A 55 0.51 2.89 -21.11
C PRO A 55 1.58 1.81 -21.01
N GLU A 56 2.28 1.73 -19.88
CA GLU A 56 3.36 0.78 -19.60
C GLU A 56 2.91 -0.43 -18.76
N PHE A 57 1.59 -0.65 -18.64
CA PHE A 57 1.02 -1.69 -17.75
C PHE A 57 1.52 -3.11 -18.04
N THR A 58 1.95 -3.40 -19.27
CA THR A 58 2.50 -4.72 -19.64
C THR A 58 3.79 -5.05 -18.92
N THR A 59 4.48 -4.04 -18.37
CA THR A 59 5.70 -4.19 -17.55
C THR A 59 5.39 -4.42 -16.07
N PHE A 60 4.13 -4.24 -15.63
CA PHE A 60 3.73 -4.31 -14.23
C PHE A 60 3.55 -5.76 -13.75
N GLN A 61 4.64 -6.52 -13.78
CA GLN A 61 4.79 -7.83 -13.12
C GLN A 61 5.01 -7.62 -11.61
N ILE A 62 4.05 -6.94 -11.00
CA ILE A 62 4.09 -6.50 -9.61
C ILE A 62 2.95 -7.21 -8.90
N ARG A 63 3.28 -7.90 -7.80
CA ARG A 63 2.30 -8.55 -6.91
C ARG A 63 2.36 -7.85 -5.57
N GLN A 64 1.28 -7.17 -5.24
CA GLN A 64 1.04 -6.55 -3.95
C GLN A 64 -0.14 -7.26 -3.31
N ASP A 65 -0.15 -7.34 -1.99
CA ASP A 65 -1.26 -7.97 -1.28
C ASP A 65 -2.60 -7.30 -1.62
N ILE A 66 -2.66 -5.97 -1.55
CA ILE A 66 -3.88 -5.19 -1.78
C ILE A 66 -3.57 -3.96 -2.63
N THR A 67 -4.46 -3.67 -3.58
CA THR A 67 -4.37 -2.48 -4.42
C THR A 67 -5.66 -1.67 -4.39
N GLY A 68 -5.53 -0.38 -4.08
CA GLY A 68 -6.57 0.63 -4.27
C GLY A 68 -6.47 1.27 -5.65
N PHE A 69 -7.59 1.33 -6.36
CA PHE A 69 -7.77 2.04 -7.62
C PHE A 69 -8.73 3.21 -7.41
N ILE A 70 -8.27 4.42 -7.72
CA ILE A 70 -9.04 5.66 -7.58
C ILE A 70 -9.25 6.23 -8.97
N GLU A 71 -10.47 6.08 -9.50
CA GLU A 71 -10.82 6.52 -10.85
C GLU A 71 -11.30 7.97 -10.83
N TYR A 72 -10.70 8.79 -11.69
CA TYR A 72 -11.13 10.15 -12.01
C TYR A 72 -11.64 10.22 -13.45
N SER A 73 -11.98 11.42 -13.93
CA SER A 73 -12.42 11.62 -15.31
C SER A 73 -11.36 11.28 -16.36
N ASP A 74 -10.12 11.54 -16.04
CA ASP A 74 -8.98 11.64 -16.95
C ASP A 74 -7.83 10.70 -16.58
N ARG A 75 -7.87 10.08 -15.40
CA ARG A 75 -6.80 9.21 -14.90
C ARG A 75 -7.32 8.21 -13.87
N VAL A 76 -6.51 7.21 -13.58
CA VAL A 76 -6.67 6.31 -12.44
C VAL A 76 -5.40 6.38 -11.61
N GLU A 77 -5.55 6.58 -10.30
CA GLU A 77 -4.43 6.58 -9.35
C GLU A 77 -4.41 5.26 -8.58
N LEU A 78 -3.21 4.81 -8.21
CA LEU A 78 -3.00 3.56 -7.46
C LEU A 78 -2.60 3.86 -6.01
N VAL A 79 -2.99 2.97 -5.10
CA VAL A 79 -2.47 2.88 -3.72
C VAL A 79 -2.09 1.43 -3.46
N PHE A 80 -0.88 1.18 -2.98
CA PHE A 80 -0.45 -0.17 -2.64
C PHE A 80 -0.49 -0.41 -1.14
N VAL A 81 -0.80 -1.64 -0.75
CA VAL A 81 -0.60 -2.13 0.61
C VAL A 81 0.09 -3.49 0.56
N GLU A 82 1.21 -3.58 1.27
CA GLU A 82 1.93 -4.81 1.57
C GLU A 82 1.72 -5.13 3.05
N CYS A 83 1.15 -6.29 3.34
CA CYS A 83 0.86 -6.78 4.67
C CYS A 83 1.94 -7.76 5.11
N LYS A 84 2.28 -7.74 6.40
CA LYS A 84 3.10 -8.78 7.02
C LYS A 84 2.46 -9.18 8.35
N ASN A 85 2.39 -10.48 8.65
CA ASN A 85 1.96 -10.94 9.98
C ASN A 85 3.14 -11.03 10.97
N THR A 86 4.37 -10.79 10.50
CA THR A 86 5.61 -10.66 11.27
C THR A 86 6.04 -9.19 11.41
N THR A 87 7.11 -8.92 12.15
CA THR A 87 7.72 -7.58 12.19
C THR A 87 8.19 -7.12 10.81
N LEU A 88 8.00 -5.84 10.51
CA LEU A 88 8.42 -5.22 9.24
C LEU A 88 9.94 -5.10 9.17
N SER A 89 10.51 -5.47 8.01
CA SER A 89 11.94 -5.47 7.75
C SER A 89 12.35 -4.48 6.66
N LEU A 90 13.67 -4.25 6.54
CA LEU A 90 14.22 -3.48 5.42
C LEU A 90 13.97 -4.15 4.07
N ILE A 91 13.92 -5.49 4.01
CA ILE A 91 13.64 -6.22 2.77
C ILE A 91 12.22 -5.91 2.28
N ASN A 92 11.24 -5.91 3.18
CA ASN A 92 9.87 -5.55 2.83
C ASN A 92 9.78 -4.11 2.31
N LEU A 93 10.47 -3.18 2.99
CA LEU A 93 10.54 -1.78 2.54
C LEU A 93 11.19 -1.67 1.14
N SER A 94 12.33 -2.31 0.92
CA SER A 94 13.06 -2.25 -0.36
C SER A 94 12.24 -2.81 -1.52
N GLN A 95 11.52 -3.91 -1.31
CA GLN A 95 10.62 -4.46 -2.33
C GLN A 95 9.51 -3.46 -2.69
N LEU A 96 8.84 -2.91 -1.67
CA LEU A 96 7.75 -1.96 -1.89
C LEU A 96 8.24 -0.66 -2.54
N ILE A 97 9.45 -0.18 -2.23
CA ILE A 97 10.09 0.93 -2.94
C ILE A 97 10.27 0.57 -4.42
N GLY A 98 10.86 -0.59 -4.73
CA GLY A 98 11.10 -1.01 -6.11
C GLY A 98 9.81 -1.07 -6.93
N TYR A 99 8.75 -1.68 -6.39
CA TYR A 99 7.45 -1.72 -7.03
C TYR A 99 6.82 -0.33 -7.18
N SER A 100 6.93 0.53 -6.17
CA SER A 100 6.36 1.88 -6.19
C SER A 100 7.10 2.82 -7.14
N SER A 101 8.41 2.63 -7.35
CA SER A 101 9.18 3.37 -8.35
C SER A 101 8.79 3.04 -9.79
N ILE A 102 8.20 1.87 -10.03
CA ILE A 102 7.76 1.42 -11.35
C ILE A 102 6.30 1.83 -11.60
N ALA A 103 5.37 1.38 -10.76
CA ALA A 103 3.94 1.58 -10.98
C ALA A 103 3.40 2.93 -10.50
N LEU A 104 4.22 3.69 -9.76
CA LEU A 104 3.91 5.04 -9.30
C LEU A 104 2.53 5.15 -8.63
N PRO A 105 2.27 4.46 -7.51
CA PRO A 105 1.10 4.77 -6.68
C PRO A 105 1.24 6.17 -6.07
N ILE A 106 0.13 6.79 -5.66
CA ILE A 106 0.15 8.10 -4.99
C ILE A 106 0.80 8.00 -3.60
N TYR A 107 0.62 6.87 -2.94
CA TYR A 107 1.36 6.43 -1.76
C TYR A 107 1.26 4.90 -1.65
N ALA A 108 2.16 4.32 -0.87
CA ALA A 108 2.12 2.90 -0.58
C ALA A 108 2.20 2.68 0.94
N ILE A 109 1.71 1.54 1.41
CA ILE A 109 1.65 1.19 2.82
C ILE A 109 2.38 -0.13 3.03
N LEU A 110 3.30 -0.17 3.98
CA LEU A 110 3.86 -1.38 4.55
C LEU A 110 3.27 -1.57 5.96
N LEU A 111 2.49 -2.62 6.17
CA LEU A 111 1.63 -2.77 7.34
C LEU A 111 1.84 -4.08 8.07
N SER A 112 1.88 -4.04 9.42
CA SER A 112 1.92 -5.25 10.25
C SER A 112 1.31 -5.02 11.64
N PRO A 113 0.61 -6.01 12.22
CA PRO A 113 0.17 -5.94 13.61
C PRO A 113 1.35 -6.00 14.62
N GLN A 114 2.51 -6.51 14.20
CA GLN A 114 3.72 -6.55 15.03
C GLN A 114 4.51 -5.22 14.94
N GLY A 115 4.22 -4.39 13.94
CA GLY A 115 4.93 -3.14 13.68
C GLY A 115 6.36 -3.35 13.17
N MET A 116 7.20 -2.33 13.34
CA MET A 116 8.59 -2.33 12.86
C MET A 116 9.49 -3.28 13.65
N GLY A 117 10.33 -4.03 12.95
CA GLY A 117 11.48 -4.70 13.56
C GLY A 117 12.56 -3.70 14.00
N THR A 118 13.49 -4.14 14.86
CA THR A 118 14.50 -3.29 15.49
C THR A 118 15.33 -2.48 14.49
N THR A 119 15.78 -3.09 13.40
CA THR A 119 16.61 -2.41 12.39
C THR A 119 15.84 -1.31 11.66
N LEU A 120 14.60 -1.59 11.25
CA LEU A 120 13.75 -0.62 10.56
C LEU A 120 13.37 0.54 11.50
N SER A 121 13.02 0.23 12.75
CA SER A 121 12.76 1.24 13.78
C SER A 121 13.97 2.15 14.03
N LYS A 122 15.17 1.58 14.19
CA LYS A 122 16.41 2.37 14.32
C LYS A 122 16.60 3.31 13.14
N LEU A 123 16.45 2.82 11.91
CA LEU A 123 16.62 3.64 10.71
C LEU A 123 15.63 4.82 10.67
N LEU A 124 14.34 4.54 10.84
CA LEU A 124 13.28 5.52 10.60
C LEU A 124 13.00 6.43 11.81
N GLN A 125 13.14 5.93 13.03
CA GLN A 125 12.78 6.65 14.24
C GLN A 125 14.01 7.17 14.97
N THR A 126 15.06 6.36 15.13
CA THR A 126 16.28 6.80 15.85
C THR A 126 17.17 7.68 14.97
N TYR A 127 17.47 7.23 13.76
CA TYR A 127 18.32 7.98 12.80
C TYR A 127 17.52 8.93 11.90
N ASN A 128 16.19 8.93 12.02
CA ASN A 128 15.27 9.81 11.28
C ASN A 128 15.51 9.81 9.76
N ARG A 129 15.93 8.67 9.19
CA ARG A 129 16.15 8.50 7.75
C ARG A 129 14.84 8.31 6.99
N LYS A 130 13.91 9.25 7.16
CA LYS A 130 12.59 9.21 6.50
C LYS A 130 12.66 9.52 5.00
N ASP A 131 13.79 10.06 4.53
CA ASP A 131 14.11 10.25 3.12
C ASP A 131 14.03 8.94 2.32
N VAL A 132 14.37 7.80 2.94
CA VAL A 132 14.35 6.48 2.29
C VAL A 132 12.93 5.97 1.99
N LEU A 133 11.90 6.62 2.54
CA LEU A 133 10.50 6.28 2.27
C LEU A 133 9.99 6.94 0.99
N GLU A 134 10.72 7.91 0.43
CA GLU A 134 10.32 8.66 -0.76
C GLU A 134 10.85 7.99 -2.03
N PHE A 135 9.96 7.38 -2.80
CA PHE A 135 10.32 6.72 -4.07
C PHE A 135 10.19 7.65 -5.29
N LYS A 136 9.50 8.78 -5.12
CA LYS A 136 9.37 9.87 -6.10
C LYS A 136 8.96 11.16 -5.35
N PRO A 137 9.28 12.37 -5.86
CA PRO A 137 8.90 13.60 -5.18
C PRO A 137 7.43 13.64 -4.74
N ASN A 138 7.21 13.84 -3.44
CA ASN A 138 5.91 13.86 -2.77
C ASN A 138 5.14 12.52 -2.77
N ARG A 139 5.79 11.39 -3.07
CA ARG A 139 5.19 10.05 -3.03
C ARG A 139 6.01 9.14 -2.14
N ARG A 140 5.36 8.66 -1.08
CA ARG A 140 6.05 8.02 0.05
C ARG A 140 5.41 6.71 0.46
N ILE A 141 6.22 5.89 1.12
CA ILE A 141 5.76 4.71 1.84
C ILE A 141 5.41 5.10 3.27
N GLN A 142 4.23 4.67 3.71
CA GLN A 142 3.81 4.69 5.10
C GLN A 142 4.16 3.36 5.75
N VAL A 143 4.79 3.38 6.92
CA VAL A 143 5.14 2.18 7.69
C VAL A 143 4.21 2.11 8.89
N ILE A 144 3.24 1.22 8.84
CA ILE A 144 2.09 1.20 9.74
C ILE A 144 2.17 0.02 10.70
N LYS A 145 1.99 0.31 11.99
CA LYS A 145 1.57 -0.69 12.96
C LYS A 145 0.05 -0.77 12.98
N TRP A 146 -0.48 -1.95 12.71
CA TRP A 146 -1.91 -2.22 12.66
C TRP A 146 -2.44 -2.66 14.03
N ASP A 147 -3.45 -1.97 14.55
CA ASP A 147 -4.18 -2.42 15.74
C ASP A 147 -5.30 -3.38 15.31
N TYR A 148 -4.99 -4.68 15.29
CA TYR A 148 -5.96 -5.71 14.87
C TYR A 148 -7.24 -5.76 15.72
N LYS A 149 -7.24 -5.20 16.93
CA LYS A 149 -8.45 -5.17 17.77
C LYS A 149 -9.36 -4.02 17.37
N LYS A 150 -8.78 -2.88 17.00
CA LYS A 150 -9.52 -1.69 16.55
C LYS A 150 -9.81 -1.71 15.06
N GLN A 151 -9.10 -2.54 14.30
CA GLN A 151 -9.06 -2.51 12.85
C GLN A 151 -8.71 -1.11 12.34
N ASP A 152 -7.66 -0.52 12.91
CA ASP A 152 -7.19 0.83 12.58
C ASP A 152 -5.67 0.99 12.82
N ILE A 153 -5.12 2.12 12.41
CA ILE A 153 -3.71 2.48 12.57
C ILE A 153 -3.37 2.74 14.05
N ASP A 154 -2.29 2.13 14.54
CA ASP A 154 -1.60 2.60 15.75
C ASP A 154 -0.70 3.78 15.39
N HIS A 155 -1.24 5.00 15.49
CA HIS A 155 -0.56 6.23 15.10
C HIS A 155 0.72 6.51 15.90
N MET A 156 0.84 6.02 17.14
CA MET A 156 2.02 6.26 17.96
C MET A 156 3.23 5.46 17.49
N ASN A 157 2.99 4.29 16.90
CA ASN A 157 4.01 3.34 16.48
C ASN A 157 4.15 3.24 14.95
N SER A 158 3.56 4.18 14.22
CA SER A 158 3.57 4.26 12.77
C SER A 158 4.39 5.46 12.27
N VAL A 159 4.82 5.40 11.02
CA VAL A 159 5.46 6.49 10.28
C VAL A 159 4.64 6.73 9.02
N LEU A 160 4.00 7.91 8.93
CA LEU A 160 3.07 8.28 7.85
C LEU A 160 3.67 9.29 6.87
#